data_AF-A0A1W1VXG2-F1
#
_entry.id   AF-A0A1W1VXG2-F1
#
_cell.length_a   1.000
_cell.length_b   1.000
_cell.length_c   1.000
_cell.angle_alpha   90.00
_cell.angle_beta   90.00
_cell.angle_gamma   90.00
#
_symmetry.space_group_name_H-M   'P 1'
#
loop_
_entity.id
_entity.type
_entity.pdbx_description
1 polymer ?
#
loop_
_entity_poly.entity_id
_entity_poly.type
_entity_poly.pdbx_seq_one_letter_code
_entity_poly.pdbx_strand_id
1 'polypeptide(L)' 'MKDEGWVNTFETGGVTLVVTFNARTRKVRDIVMTGNNEEELMQRGNLTLTASSYIVLPVFAPEAATTLLGVRVIKRR' A
#
# COMPACT_ATOMS: atom_id res chain seq x y z
N MET A 1 -11.82 -16.20 14.87
CA MET A 1 -11.64 -16.92 13.59
C MET A 1 -10.25 -16.58 13.08
N LYS A 2 -9.41 -17.61 12.95
CA LYS A 2 -7.97 -17.54 12.74
C LYS A 2 -7.63 -17.31 11.26
N ASP A 3 -6.70 -16.39 11.01
CA ASP A 3 -5.74 -16.36 9.89
C ASP A 3 -6.29 -16.45 8.45
N GLU A 4 -7.27 -15.61 8.09
CA GLU A 4 -7.71 -15.47 6.69
C GLU A 4 -6.88 -14.49 5.85
N GLY A 5 -5.97 -13.75 6.49
CA GLY A 5 -5.12 -12.75 5.86
C GLY A 5 -3.68 -13.24 5.78
N TRP A 6 -3.13 -13.28 4.57
CA TRP A 6 -1.69 -13.46 4.37
C TRP A 6 -1.06 -12.13 3.99
N VAL A 7 -0.08 -11.72 4.79
CA VAL A 7 0.76 -10.57 4.50
C VAL A 7 1.98 -11.07 3.77
N ASN A 8 2.18 -10.56 2.56
CA ASN A 8 3.33 -10.90 1.73
C ASN A 8 4.09 -9.62 1.38
N THR A 9 5.41 -9.74 1.30
CA THR A 9 6.31 -8.66 0.92
C THR A 9 6.85 -8.94 -0.47
N PHE A 10 6.77 -7.95 -1.36
CA PHE A 10 7.29 -7.99 -2.72
C PHE A 10 8.22 -6.81 -2.96
N GLU A 11 9.11 -6.95 -3.94
CA GLU A 11 9.93 -5.84 -4.44
C GLU A 11 9.67 -5.67 -5.94
N THR A 12 9.42 -4.44 -6.37
CA THR A 12 9.36 -4.09 -7.79
C THR A 12 9.74 -2.63 -7.97
N GLY A 13 10.43 -2.26 -9.05
CA GLY A 13 10.79 -0.85 -9.32
C GLY A 13 11.62 -0.18 -8.20
N GLY A 14 12.31 -0.97 -7.37
CA GLY A 14 13.06 -0.49 -6.21
C GLY A 14 12.18 0.02 -5.05
N VAL A 15 10.91 -0.37 -5.00
CA VAL A 15 10.00 -0.16 -3.87
C VAL A 15 9.58 -1.49 -3.29
N THR A 16 9.39 -1.52 -1.97
CA THR A 16 8.87 -2.68 -1.24
C THR A 16 7.35 -2.53 -1.08
N LEU A 17 6.62 -3.60 -1.41
CA LEU A 17 5.17 -3.67 -1.30
C LEU A 17 4.79 -4.68 -0.24
N VAL A 18 3.96 -4.27 0.71
CA VAL A 18 3.29 -5.12 1.68
C VAL A 18 1.85 -5.32 1.21
N VAL A 19 1.50 -6.55 0.82
CA VAL A 19 0.19 -6.89 0.28
C VAL A 19 -0.55 -7.78 1.25
N THR A 20 -1.76 -7.37 1.63
CA THR A 20 -2.68 -8.21 2.41
C THR A 20 -3.64 -8.91 1.47
N PHE A 21 -3.54 -10.24 1.41
CA PHE A 21 -4.37 -11.09 0.57
C PHE A 21 -5.38 -11.90 1.41
N ASN A 22 -6.63 -11.97 0.95
CA ASN A 22 -7.63 -12.85 1.54
C ASN A 22 -7.67 -14.18 0.78
N ALA A 23 -7.18 -15.24 1.41
CA ALA A 23 -7.05 -16.55 0.78
C ALA A 23 -8.41 -17.18 0.39
N ARG A 24 -9.47 -16.94 1.17
CA ARG A 24 -10.81 -17.47 0.89
C ARG A 24 -11.41 -16.90 -0.38
N THR A 25 -11.39 -15.58 -0.52
CA THR A 25 -12.00 -14.87 -1.65
C THR A 25 -11.06 -14.73 -2.84
N ARG A 26 -9.77 -15.06 -2.65
CA ARG A 26 -8.68 -14.83 -3.61
C ARG A 26 -8.59 -13.37 -4.05
N LYS A 27 -8.82 -12.43 -3.13
CA LYS A 27 -8.77 -10.98 -3.41
C LYS A 27 -7.69 -10.31 -2.58
N VAL A 28 -6.96 -9.39 -3.22
CA VAL A 28 -6.13 -8.42 -2.52
C VAL A 28 -7.04 -7.45 -1.76
N ARG A 29 -6.74 -7.26 -0.47
CA ARG A 29 -7.48 -6.35 0.41
C ARG A 29 -6.78 -5.02 0.60
N ASP A 30 -5.46 -5.07 0.73
CA ASP A 30 -4.65 -3.89 1.00
C ASP A 30 -3.29 -4.01 0.32
N ILE A 31 -2.76 -2.87 -0.12
CA ILE A 31 -1.40 -2.75 -0.67
C ILE A 31 -0.79 -1.51 -0.02
N VAL A 32 0.37 -1.69 0.62
CA VAL A 32 1.17 -0.60 1.17
C VAL A 32 2.53 -0.61 0.49
N MET A 33 2.90 0.50 -0.12
CA MET A 33 4.24 0.73 -0.63
C MET A 33 5.04 1.47 0.44
N THR A 34 6.14 0.89 0.91
CA THR A 34 6.91 1.46 2.03
C THR A 34 7.99 2.41 1.51
N GLY A 35 8.16 3.54 2.21
CA GLY A 35 9.16 4.55 1.90
C GLY A 35 8.84 5.86 2.63
N ASN A 36 9.81 6.76 2.68
CA ASN A 36 9.71 8.01 3.43
C ASN A 36 9.48 9.24 2.54
N ASN A 37 9.33 9.05 1.22
CA ASN A 37 9.06 10.12 0.25
C ASN A 37 7.83 9.76 -0.59
N GLU A 38 6.73 10.49 -0.40
CA GLU A 38 5.46 10.24 -1.10
C GLU A 38 5.59 10.42 -2.62
N GLU A 39 6.28 11.46 -3.08
CA GLU A 39 6.42 11.77 -4.51
C GLU A 39 7.20 10.65 -5.23
N GLU A 40 8.28 10.18 -4.62
CA GLU A 40 9.07 9.07 -5.16
C GLU A 40 8.25 7.77 -5.22
N LEU A 41 7.47 7.47 -4.18
CA LEU A 41 6.60 6.30 -4.15
C LEU A 41 5.51 6.38 -5.23
N MET A 42 4.93 7.56 -5.42
CA MET A 42 3.94 7.80 -6.47
C MET A 42 4.56 7.58 -7.86
N GLN A 43 5.76 8.10 -8.10
CA GLN A 43 6.46 7.94 -9.37
C GLN A 43 6.84 6.48 -9.65
N ARG A 44 7.50 5.81 -8.68
CA ARG A 44 7.95 4.42 -8.84
C ARG A 44 6.78 3.43 -8.92
N GLY A 45 5.67 3.74 -8.26
CA GLY A 45 4.42 2.95 -8.32
C GLY A 45 3.56 3.26 -9.55
N ASN A 46 3.95 4.21 -10.40
CA ASN A 46 3.12 4.73 -11.50
C ASN A 46 1.70 5.11 -11.03
N LEU A 47 1.63 5.75 -9.86
CA LEU A 47 0.39 6.14 -9.21
C LEU A 47 0.04 7.59 -9.56
N THR A 48 -1.26 7.87 -9.63
CA THR A 48 -1.78 9.23 -9.76
C THR A 48 -2.96 9.44 -8.81
N LEU A 49 -3.02 10.62 -8.18
CA LEU A 49 -4.10 10.99 -7.27
C LEU A 49 -5.46 11.13 -7.98
N THR A 50 -5.45 11.32 -9.31
CA THR A 50 -6.64 11.46 -10.13
C THR A 50 -7.20 10.13 -10.65
N ALA A 51 -6.61 8.99 -10.27
CA ALA A 51 -7.06 7.69 -10.73
C ALA A 51 -8.51 7.40 -10.31
N SER A 52 -9.31 6.90 -11.26
CA SER A 52 -10.70 6.51 -11.02
C SER A 52 -10.84 5.12 -10.38
N SER A 53 -9.80 4.29 -10.42
CA SER A 53 -9.81 2.90 -9.95
C SER A 53 -9.31 2.71 -8.51
N TYR A 54 -8.58 3.68 -7.97
CA TYR A 54 -7.96 3.57 -6.64
C TYR A 54 -7.87 4.92 -5.93
N ILE A 55 -7.55 4.87 -4.63
CA ILE A 55 -7.23 6.00 -3.78
C ILE A 55 -5.85 5.71 -3.17
N VAL A 56 -5.02 6.74 -3.09
CA VAL A 56 -3.73 6.69 -2.39
C VAL A 56 -3.87 7.46 -1.08
N LEU A 57 -3.44 6.86 0.04
CA LEU A 57 -3.44 7.49 1.36
C LEU A 57 -2.03 7.40 1.97
N PRO A 58 -1.50 8.46 2.57
CA PRO A 58 -0.23 8.38 3.28
C PRO A 58 -0.37 7.49 4.52
N VAL A 59 0.70 6.75 4.83
CA VAL A 59 0.82 5.93 6.04
C VAL A 59 1.86 6.59 6.93
N PHE A 60 1.44 7.10 8.08
CA PHE A 60 2.33 7.74 9.05
C PHE A 60 2.69 6.79 10.19
N ALA A 61 3.82 7.08 10.85
CA ALA A 61 4.24 6.38 12.04
C ALA A 61 3.24 6.62 13.20
N PRO A 62 2.80 5.57 13.92
CA PRO A 62 1.88 5.70 15.05
C PRO A 62 2.39 6.65 16.14
N GLU A 63 3.70 6.62 16.38
CA GLU A 63 4.41 7.41 17.38
C GLU A 63 4.73 8.85 16.92
N ALA A 64 4.70 9.10 15.61
CA ALA A 64 5.06 10.39 15.01
C ALA A 64 4.25 10.64 13.74
N ALA A 65 3.14 11.38 13.88
CA ALA A 65 2.20 11.65 12.79
C ALA A 65 2.78 12.43 11.59
N THR A 66 4.00 12.93 11.69
CA THR A 66 4.72 13.61 10.59
C THR A 66 5.71 12.71 9.87
N THR A 67 5.99 11.51 10.40
CA THR A 67 6.95 10.57 9.80
C THR A 67 6.21 9.67 8.83
N LEU A 68 6.42 9.90 7.54
CA LEU A 68 5.86 9.05 6.48
C LEU A 68 6.58 7.69 6.47
N LEU A 69 5.80 6.61 6.52
CA LEU A 69 6.26 5.22 6.40
C LEU A 69 5.96 4.61 5.02
N GLY A 70 5.03 5.21 4.28
CA GLY A 70 4.69 4.76 2.94
C GLY A 70 3.38 5.34 2.43
N VAL A 71 2.88 4.75 1.35
CA VAL A 71 1.56 5.03 0.79
C VAL A 71 0.72 3.76 0.72
N ARG A 72 -0.55 3.85 1.08
CA ARG A 72 -1.54 2.79 0.96
C ARG A 72 -2.35 3.00 -0.30
N VAL A 73 -2.48 1.96 -1.12
CA VAL A 73 -3.28 1.96 -2.34
C VAL A 73 -4.53 1.10 -2.13
N ILE A 74 -5.70 1.73 -2.17
CA ILE A 74 -6.98 1.09 -1.91
C ILE A 74 -7.83 1.15 -3.18
N LYS A 75 -8.42 0.02 -3.57
CA LYS A 75 -9.37 -0.03 -4.69
C LYS A 75 -10.61 0.83 -4.40
N ARG A 76 -11.05 1.66 -5.36
CA ARG A 76 -12.36 2.34 -5.29
C ARG A 76 -13.48 1.30 -5.47
N ARG A 77 -14.52 1.40 -4.64
CA ARG A 77 -15.68 0.52 -4.69
C ARG A 77 -16.51 0.76 -5.95
#